data_AF-A0A967SK53-F1
#
_entry.id   AF-A0A967SK53-F1
#
_cell.length_a   1.000
_cell.length_b   1.000
_cell.length_c   1.000
_cell.angle_alpha   90.00
_cell.angle_beta   90.00
_cell.angle_gamma   90.00
#
_symmetry.space_group_name_H-M   'P 1'
#
loop_
_entity.id
_entity.type
_entity.pdbx_description
1 polymer ?
#
loop_
_entity_poly.entity_id
_entity_poly.type
_entity_poly.pdbx_seq_one_letter_code
_entity_poly.pdbx_strand_id
1 'polypeptide(L)' 'MTGLRFRLAGTLGRWALDALMATVRFSVAHGERYDRYVRRGEPVIFAVWHGRLLPLTYYHRHRDITAI' A
#
# COMPACT_ATOMS: atom_id res chain seq x y z
N MET A 1 27.11 -10.20 -9.95
CA MET A 1 26.84 -10.45 -8.51
C MET A 1 25.93 -9.41 -7.86
N THR A 2 25.89 -8.16 -8.33
CA THR A 2 25.04 -7.08 -7.76
C THR A 2 23.53 -7.32 -7.82
N GLY A 3 23.00 -7.99 -8.85
CA GLY A 3 21.54 -8.20 -8.95
C GLY A 3 20.96 -9.19 -7.94
N LEU A 4 21.76 -10.18 -7.50
CA LEU A 4 21.29 -11.21 -6.57
C LEU A 4 21.04 -10.64 -5.17
N ARG A 5 21.96 -9.80 -4.65
CA ARG A 5 21.79 -9.13 -3.36
C ARG A 5 20.53 -8.27 -3.33
N PHE A 6 20.21 -7.54 -4.41
CA PHE A 6 19.03 -6.69 -4.46
C PHE A 6 17.74 -7.50 -4.54
N ARG A 7 17.73 -8.60 -5.31
CA ARG A 7 16.58 -9.51 -5.35
C ARG A 7 16.32 -10.17 -3.99
N LEU A 8 17.37 -10.62 -3.32
CA LEU A 8 17.27 -11.21 -1.98
C LEU A 8 16.78 -10.18 -0.96
N ALA A 9 17.39 -9.00 -0.93
CA ALA A 9 16.96 -7.91 -0.03
C ALA A 9 15.50 -7.51 -0.28
N GLY A 10 15.08 -7.38 -1.54
CA GLY A 10 13.70 -7.05 -1.89
C GLY A 10 12.71 -8.15 -1.48
N THR A 11 13.07 -9.42 -1.68
CA THR A 11 12.21 -10.56 -1.32
C THR A 11 12.07 -10.69 0.19
N LEU A 12 13.18 -10.65 0.92
CA LEU A 12 13.20 -10.71 2.38
C LEU A 12 12.48 -9.51 3.00
N GLY A 13 12.72 -8.31 2.49
CA GLY A 13 12.04 -7.10 2.93
C GLY A 13 10.53 -7.18 2.74
N ARG A 14 10.08 -7.69 1.58
CA ARG A 14 8.65 -7.93 1.33
C ARG A 14 8.05 -8.90 2.34
N TRP A 15 8.71 -10.03 2.60
CA TRP A 15 8.22 -11.03 3.56
C TRP A 15 8.17 -10.48 4.98
N ALA A 16 9.17 -9.72 5.40
CA ALA A 16 9.19 -9.06 6.70
C ALA A 16 8.03 -8.06 6.85
N LEU A 17 7.76 -7.27 5.81
CA LEU A 17 6.62 -6.35 5.78
C LEU A 17 5.29 -7.09 5.80
N ASP A 18 5.15 -8.18 5.04
CA ASP A 18 3.94 -9.00 5.02
C ASP A 18 3.66 -9.61 6.40
N ALA A 19 4.69 -10.14 7.07
CA ALA A 19 4.58 -10.68 8.43
C ALA A 19 4.20 -9.60 9.46
N LEU A 20 4.83 -8.42 9.39
CA LEU A 20 4.50 -7.30 10.27
C LEU A 20 3.07 -6.82 10.05
N MET A 21 2.64 -6.69 8.80
CA MET A 21 1.30 -6.18 8.50
C MET A 21 0.20 -7.21 8.75
N ALA A 22 0.53 -8.50 8.84
CA ALA A 22 -0.41 -9.52 9.30
C ALA A 22 -0.87 -9.28 10.76
N THR A 23 -0.12 -8.53 11.57
CA THR A 23 -0.53 -8.13 12.93
C THR A 23 -1.36 -6.85 12.95
N VAL A 24 -1.57 -6.19 11.81
CA VAL A 24 -2.28 -4.91 11.70
C VAL A 24 -3.71 -5.14 11.20
N ARG A 25 -4.68 -4.52 11.87
CA ARG A 25 -6.10 -4.54 11.45
C ARG A 25 -6.48 -3.19 10.87
N PHE A 26 -7.12 -3.21 9.70
CA PHE A 26 -7.63 -2.02 9.03
C PHE A 26 -9.14 -1.92 9.22
N SER A 27 -9.61 -0.72 9.57
CA SER A 27 -11.01 -0.34 9.49
C SER A 27 -11.09 0.89 8.60
N VAL A 28 -12.00 0.87 7.63
CA VAL A 28 -12.15 1.96 6.66
C VAL A 28 -13.50 2.62 6.91
N ALA A 29 -13.44 3.88 7.34
CA ALA A 29 -14.61 4.73 7.37
C ALA A 29 -14.88 5.26 5.96
N HIS A 30 -16.15 5.29 5.56
CA HIS A 30 -16.60 5.89 4.31
C HIS A 30 -15.96 5.33 3.03
N GLY A 31 -15.62 4.03 3.02
CA GLY A 31 -14.99 3.36 1.88
C GLY A 31 -15.84 3.40 0.60
N GLU A 32 -17.16 3.49 0.73
CA GLU A 32 -18.10 3.60 -0.39
C GLU A 32 -17.86 4.83 -1.27
N ARG A 33 -17.27 5.90 -0.71
CA ARG A 33 -16.93 7.11 -1.47
C ARG A 33 -15.81 6.83 -2.44
N TYR A 34 -14.75 6.16 -1.98
CA TYR A 34 -13.65 5.74 -2.82
C TYR A 34 -14.14 4.81 -3.94
N ASP A 35 -14.91 3.78 -3.60
CA ASP A 35 -15.43 2.81 -4.57
C ASP A 35 -16.28 3.49 -5.65
N ARG A 36 -17.06 4.53 -5.29
CA ARG A 36 -17.86 5.31 -6.24
C ARG A 36 -17.01 5.98 -7.31
N TYR A 37 -15.92 6.63 -6.93
CA TYR A 37 -15.04 7.33 -7.86
C TYR A 37 -14.29 6.35 -8.77
N VAL A 38 -13.74 5.28 -8.19
CA VAL A 38 -13.03 4.25 -8.95
C VAL A 38 -13.92 3.58 -9.99
N ARG A 39 -15.17 3.22 -9.64
CA ARG A 39 -16.12 2.61 -10.58
C ARG A 39 -16.49 3.51 -11.76
N ARG A 40 -16.33 4.83 -11.62
CA ARG A 40 -16.58 5.81 -12.68
C ARG A 40 -15.34 6.13 -13.51
N GLY A 41 -14.19 5.53 -13.18
CA GLY A 41 -12.92 5.86 -13.81
C GLY A 41 -12.42 7.26 -13.47
N GLU A 42 -12.90 7.85 -12.36
CA GLU A 42 -12.50 9.19 -11.93
C GLU A 42 -11.18 9.10 -11.14
N PRO A 43 -10.24 10.06 -11.34
CA PRO A 43 -8.98 10.06 -10.60
C PRO A 43 -9.21 10.35 -9.11
N VAL A 44 -8.48 9.65 -8.24
CA VAL A 44 -8.53 9.83 -6.79
C VAL A 44 -7.14 10.16 -6.25
N ILE A 45 -7.04 11.28 -5.52
CA ILE A 45 -5.81 11.65 -4.81
C ILE A 45 -5.92 11.19 -3.36
N PHE A 46 -4.93 10.43 -2.89
CA PHE A 46 -4.82 10.03 -1.49
C PHE A 46 -4.00 11.05 -0.71
N ALA A 47 -4.65 11.74 0.23
CA ALA A 47 -3.96 12.54 1.23
C ALA A 47 -3.67 11.68 2.46
N VAL A 48 -2.39 11.43 2.74
CA VAL A 48 -1.97 10.57 3.85
C VAL A 48 -1.21 11.35 4.90
N TRP A 49 -1.49 11.07 6.17
CA TRP A 49 -0.73 11.63 7.27
C TRP A 49 0.59 10.87 7.46
N HIS A 50 1.69 11.60 7.64
CA HIS A 50 3.04 11.05 7.72
C HIS A 50 3.19 9.94 8.78
N GLY A 51 2.50 10.07 9.93
CA GLY A 51 2.55 9.08 11.01
C GLY A 51 1.95 7.70 10.66
N ARG A 52 1.33 7.53 9.49
CA ARG A 52 0.69 6.28 9.06
C ARG A 52 1.09 5.86 7.64
N LEU A 53 2.22 6.33 7.14
CA LEU A 53 2.67 6.04 5.77
C LEU A 53 2.76 4.54 5.49
N LEU A 54 3.49 3.79 6.31
CA LEU A 54 3.73 2.36 6.05
C LEU A 54 2.43 1.54 6.00
N PRO A 55 1.51 1.60 6.99
CA PRO A 55 0.25 0.86 6.90
C PRO A 55 -0.62 1.30 5.73
N LEU A 56 -0.65 2.60 5.40
CA LEU A 56 -1.49 3.11 4.31
C LEU A 56 -0.95 2.70 2.94
N THR A 57 0.35 2.85 2.69
CA THR A 57 0.96 2.39 1.44
C THR A 57 0.80 0.88 1.30
N TYR A 58 1.00 0.12 2.38
CA TYR A 58 0.79 -1.32 2.38
C TYR A 58 -0.67 -1.68 2.06
N TYR A 59 -1.65 -1.04 2.71
CA TYR A 59 -3.08 -1.30 2.47
C TYR A 59 -3.49 -1.07 1.00
N HIS A 60 -2.84 -0.14 0.31
CA HIS A 60 -3.16 0.21 -1.08
C HIS A 60 -2.26 -0.43 -2.16
N ARG A 61 -1.26 -1.24 -1.78
CA ARG A 61 -0.17 -1.71 -2.66
C ARG A 61 -0.56 -2.53 -3.91
N HIS A 62 -1.81 -2.98 -4.01
CA HIS A 62 -2.33 -3.77 -5.14
C HIS A 62 -3.46 -3.05 -5.88
N ARG A 63 -3.53 -1.72 -5.76
CA ARG A 63 -4.59 -0.87 -6.36
C ARG A 63 -4.07 0.06 -7.45
N ASP A 64 -2.96 -0.30 -8.10
CA ASP A 64 -2.33 0.47 -9.19
C ASP A 64 -2.20 1.97 -8.88
N ILE A 65 -1.69 2.28 -7.67
CA ILE A 65 -1.47 3.65 -7.22
C ILE A 65 -0.05 4.06 -7.54
N THR A 66 0.09 5.20 -8.21
CA THR A 66 1.37 5.89 -8.41
C THR A 66 1.56 6.96 -7.34
N ALA A 67 2.70 6.95 -6.66
CA ALA A 67 3.14 8.06 -5.84
C ALA A 67 3.90 9.06 -6.74
N ILE A 68 3.56 10.35 -6.64
CA ILE A 68 4.17 11.46 -7.37
C ILE A 68 4.82 12.39 -6.36
#